data_AF-A0A969VWM7-F1
#
_entry.id   AF-A0A969VWM7-F1
#
_cell.length_a   1.000
_cell.length_b   1.000
_cell.length_c   1.000
_cell.angle_alpha   90.00
_cell.angle_beta   90.00
_cell.angle_gamma   90.00
#
_symmetry.space_group_name_H-M   'P 1'
#
loop_
_entity.id
_entity.type
_entity.pdbx_description
1 polymer ?
#
loop_
_entity_poly.entity_id
_entity_poly.type
_entity_poly.pdbx_seq_one_letter_code
_entity_poly.pdbx_strand_id
1 'polypeptide(L)'
;MMTAFVVATIAATAPVCAATTPLEQTLAWKMLAIEGEEATISERKKQLLRQTLEAMVKATERFSKPPQTAIEAKRISELASFEMARNNMIQPIRRADWPSTLGAALEPKVLDPSQIADHMSSSGNYARRTYVNRSQPFFFVDCDMAALLLISAFQMRDWDVALVEVPDHNFIRWLLPSGDPANWDWTAGEMFQDSRYLSLTGTHNKNLMVSPFLESYALADASAYYVGLIAMKTSSPALKNRLFRDALDAKMISPVTYNNVAWFYATKNEAEFTFEEAVLFAQRAILAGPGDPNVADTLACVVNRGGHRGQAAALERLAIELARGEDTSSYTENLKRMEAGKLCV
;
A
#
# COMPACT_ATOMS: atom_id res chain seq x y z
N MET A 1 -14.31 -33.92 56.12
CA MET A 1 -13.77 -33.21 54.95
C MET A 1 -14.95 -32.77 54.10
N MET A 2 -15.29 -31.49 54.12
CA MET A 2 -16.40 -30.91 53.33
C MET A 2 -15.78 -30.16 52.15
N THR A 3 -16.09 -30.61 50.92
CA THR A 3 -15.65 -29.99 49.67
C THR A 3 -16.68 -28.95 49.27
N ALA A 4 -16.32 -27.66 49.36
CA ALA A 4 -17.18 -26.56 48.92
C ALA A 4 -17.06 -26.37 47.41
N PHE A 5 -18.16 -26.54 46.68
CA PHE A 5 -18.28 -26.19 45.27
C PHE A 5 -18.55 -24.68 45.15
N VAL A 6 -17.59 -23.93 44.59
CA VAL A 6 -17.80 -22.54 44.20
C VAL A 6 -18.47 -22.53 42.83
N VAL A 7 -19.76 -22.20 42.80
CA VAL A 7 -20.50 -21.96 41.56
C VAL A 7 -20.17 -20.54 41.10
N ALA A 8 -19.29 -20.42 40.10
CA ALA A 8 -19.03 -19.15 39.43
C ALA A 8 -20.21 -18.82 38.50
N THR A 9 -21.07 -17.90 38.92
CA THR A 9 -22.05 -17.26 38.04
C THR A 9 -21.33 -16.41 37.02
N ILE A 10 -21.13 -16.93 35.81
CA ILE A 10 -20.70 -16.15 34.65
C ILE A 10 -21.90 -15.29 34.24
N ALA A 11 -21.89 -14.02 34.62
CA ALA A 11 -22.85 -13.06 34.11
C ALA A 11 -22.60 -12.89 32.60
N ALA A 12 -23.53 -13.36 31.78
CA ALA A 12 -23.52 -13.12 30.35
C ALA A 12 -23.74 -11.62 30.10
N THR A 13 -22.65 -10.86 29.97
CA THR A 13 -22.72 -9.49 29.47
C THR A 13 -23.21 -9.55 28.03
N ALA A 14 -24.36 -8.96 27.75
CA ALA A 14 -24.83 -8.80 26.38
C ALA A 14 -23.72 -8.17 25.52
N PRO A 15 -23.48 -8.67 24.30
CA PRO A 15 -22.47 -8.09 23.43
C PRO A 15 -22.81 -6.61 23.22
N VAL A 16 -21.94 -5.73 23.69
CA VAL A 16 -22.00 -4.31 23.38
C VAL A 16 -21.87 -4.24 21.86
N CYS A 17 -22.91 -3.77 21.17
CA CYS A 17 -22.79 -3.42 19.76
C CYS A 17 -21.64 -2.44 19.65
N ALA A 18 -20.52 -2.88 19.08
CA ALA A 18 -19.36 -2.03 18.87
C ALA A 18 -19.82 -0.81 18.05
N ALA A 19 -19.51 0.38 18.55
CA ALA A 19 -19.83 1.60 17.85
C ALA A 19 -19.08 1.63 16.52
N THR A 20 -19.78 1.94 15.43
CA THR A 20 -19.17 2.12 14.10
C THR A 20 -18.04 3.15 14.17
N THR A 21 -16.90 2.86 13.54
CA THR A 21 -15.77 3.80 13.48
C THR A 21 -16.20 5.09 12.76
N PRO A 22 -16.08 6.28 13.38
CA PRO A 22 -16.35 7.55 12.70
C PRO A 22 -15.45 7.74 11.48
N LEU A 23 -15.96 8.39 10.43
CA LEU A 23 -15.23 8.64 9.18
C LEU A 23 -13.84 9.25 9.44
N GLU A 24 -13.78 10.22 10.34
CA GLU A 24 -12.56 10.98 10.66
C GLU A 24 -11.49 10.13 11.37
N GLN A 25 -11.86 8.94 11.84
CA GLN A 25 -10.96 7.98 12.48
C GLN A 25 -10.50 6.86 11.53
N THR A 26 -11.07 6.78 10.32
CA THR A 26 -10.65 5.82 9.30
C THR A 26 -9.23 6.08 8.82
N LEU A 27 -8.62 5.03 8.27
CA LEU A 27 -7.24 5.08 7.80
C LEU A 27 -7.05 6.13 6.69
N ALA A 28 -7.92 6.13 5.68
CA ALA A 28 -7.87 7.08 4.56
C ALA A 28 -7.99 8.53 5.02
N TRP A 29 -8.88 8.82 5.97
CA TRP A 29 -9.04 10.18 6.48
C TRP A 29 -7.79 10.65 7.21
N LYS A 30 -7.17 9.78 8.02
CA LYS A 30 -5.90 10.06 8.70
C LYS A 30 -4.77 10.30 7.70
N MET A 31 -4.65 9.47 6.65
CA MET A 31 -3.63 9.66 5.61
C MET A 31 -3.80 10.99 4.89
N LEU A 32 -5.04 11.34 4.51
CA LEU A 32 -5.32 12.64 3.90
C LEU A 32 -5.02 13.82 4.84
N ALA A 33 -5.25 13.67 6.14
CA ALA A 33 -4.91 14.69 7.13
C ALA A 33 -3.40 14.89 7.28
N ILE A 34 -2.61 13.80 7.26
CA ILE A 34 -1.13 13.86 7.28
C ILE A 34 -0.60 14.56 6.03
N GLU A 35 -1.11 14.25 4.84
CA GLU A 35 -0.78 14.99 3.61
C GLU A 35 -1.10 16.49 3.74
N GLY A 36 -2.15 16.81 4.51
CA GLY A 36 -2.58 18.17 4.83
C GLY A 36 -1.61 19.00 5.68
N GLU A 37 -0.63 18.37 6.31
CA GLU A 37 0.42 19.08 7.05
C GLU A 37 1.43 19.77 6.11
N GLU A 38 1.57 19.29 4.88
CA GLU A 38 2.48 19.85 3.89
C GLU A 38 1.78 20.75 2.88
N ALA A 39 0.62 20.31 2.40
CA ALA A 39 -0.10 20.99 1.34
C ALA A 39 -1.58 21.10 1.70
N THR A 40 -2.19 22.23 1.37
CA THR A 40 -3.62 22.45 1.63
C THR A 40 -4.46 21.41 0.90
N ILE A 41 -5.12 20.51 1.64
CA ILE A 41 -6.13 19.61 1.10
C ILE A 41 -7.43 20.40 0.89
N SER A 42 -7.88 20.46 -0.36
CA SER A 42 -9.13 21.15 -0.69
C SER A 42 -10.35 20.46 -0.08
N GLU A 43 -11.37 21.24 0.28
CA GLU A 43 -12.65 20.71 0.76
C GLU A 43 -13.31 19.77 -0.25
N ARG A 44 -13.08 19.99 -1.55
CA ARG A 44 -13.53 19.09 -2.62
C ARG A 44 -12.97 17.68 -2.46
N LYS A 45 -11.67 17.53 -2.12
CA LYS A 45 -11.04 16.22 -1.90
C LYS A 45 -11.63 15.53 -0.68
N LYS A 46 -11.82 16.26 0.43
CA LYS A 46 -12.47 15.74 1.64
C LYS A 46 -13.90 15.29 1.38
N GLN A 47 -14.66 16.07 0.60
CA GLN A 47 -16.04 15.74 0.22
C GLN A 47 -16.10 14.50 -0.67
N LEU A 48 -15.21 14.38 -1.67
CA LEU A 48 -15.14 13.21 -2.52
C LEU A 48 -14.78 11.94 -1.72
N LEU A 49 -13.81 12.03 -0.81
CA LEU A 49 -13.45 10.92 0.08
C LEU A 49 -14.66 10.48 0.92
N ARG A 50 -15.32 11.44 1.59
CA ARG A 50 -16.52 11.19 2.38
C ARG A 50 -17.61 10.49 1.56
N GLN A 51 -17.98 11.07 0.42
CA GLN A 51 -19.02 10.55 -0.47
C GLN A 51 -18.70 9.12 -0.93
N THR A 52 -17.44 8.85 -1.27
CA THR A 52 -17.00 7.53 -1.72
C THR A 52 -17.13 6.51 -0.59
N LEU A 53 -16.59 6.79 0.59
CA LEU A 53 -16.61 5.85 1.73
C LEU A 53 -18.04 5.59 2.22
N GLU A 54 -18.87 6.64 2.33
CA GLU A 54 -20.28 6.50 2.73
C GLU A 54 -21.08 5.68 1.69
N ALA A 55 -20.81 5.87 0.39
CA ALA A 55 -21.45 5.07 -0.67
C ALA A 55 -21.06 3.59 -0.57
N MET A 56 -19.79 3.27 -0.33
CA MET A 56 -19.29 1.91 -0.14
C MET A 56 -19.93 1.23 1.08
N VAL A 57 -20.01 1.95 2.20
CA VAL A 57 -20.68 1.49 3.44
C VAL A 57 -22.17 1.21 3.17
N LYS A 58 -22.85 2.11 2.45
CA LYS A 58 -24.26 1.94 2.09
C LYS A 58 -24.49 0.73 1.16
N ALA A 59 -23.65 0.54 0.14
CA ALA A 59 -23.78 -0.58 -0.79
C ALA A 59 -23.63 -1.95 -0.12
N THR A 60 -22.98 -2.00 1.04
CA THR A 60 -22.76 -3.21 1.84
C THR A 60 -23.73 -3.32 3.03
N GLU A 61 -24.71 -2.42 3.17
CA GLU A 61 -25.58 -2.35 4.35
C GLU A 61 -26.43 -3.59 4.57
N ARG A 62 -26.79 -4.28 3.48
CA ARG A 62 -27.57 -5.52 3.51
C ARG A 62 -26.87 -6.69 4.21
N PHE A 63 -25.55 -6.59 4.42
CA PHE A 63 -24.79 -7.58 5.16
C PHE A 63 -24.65 -7.11 6.60
N SER A 64 -25.32 -7.76 7.55
CA SER A 64 -25.30 -7.36 8.97
C SER A 64 -24.04 -7.78 9.72
N LYS A 65 -23.17 -8.58 9.10
CA LYS A 65 -21.94 -9.14 9.69
C LYS A 65 -20.80 -9.13 8.67
N PRO A 66 -19.53 -9.21 9.11
CA PRO A 66 -18.41 -9.50 8.22
C PRO A 66 -18.66 -10.78 7.40
N PRO A 67 -18.03 -10.94 6.22
CA PRO A 67 -18.22 -12.13 5.40
C PRO A 67 -17.83 -13.40 6.15
N GLN A 68 -18.69 -14.42 6.07
CA GLN A 68 -18.47 -15.73 6.68
C GLN A 68 -17.88 -16.73 5.66
N THR A 69 -17.96 -16.42 4.38
CA THR A 69 -17.45 -17.26 3.28
C THR A 69 -16.69 -16.43 2.25
N ALA A 70 -15.85 -17.08 1.44
CA ALA A 70 -15.15 -16.43 0.33
C ALA A 70 -16.13 -15.84 -0.72
N ILE A 71 -17.31 -16.45 -0.91
CA ILE A 71 -18.35 -15.96 -1.82
C ILE A 71 -18.93 -14.64 -1.30
N GLU A 72 -19.24 -14.57 0.00
CA GLU A 72 -19.68 -13.32 0.64
C GLU A 72 -18.60 -12.25 0.61
N ALA A 73 -17.35 -12.61 0.92
CA ALA A 73 -16.21 -11.71 0.86
C ALA A 73 -16.05 -11.10 -0.53
N LYS A 74 -16.06 -11.94 -1.57
CA LYS A 74 -16.07 -11.48 -2.97
C LYS A 74 -17.20 -10.49 -3.21
N ARG A 75 -18.42 -10.86 -2.80
CA ARG A 75 -19.62 -10.06 -3.10
C ARG A 75 -19.59 -8.70 -2.41
N ILE A 76 -19.14 -8.64 -1.17
CA ILE A 76 -19.01 -7.41 -0.38
C ILE A 76 -17.94 -6.50 -1.01
N SER A 77 -16.74 -7.04 -1.27
CA SER A 77 -15.64 -6.29 -1.88
C SER A 77 -15.97 -5.78 -3.29
N GLU A 78 -16.67 -6.58 -4.08
CA GLU A 78 -17.13 -6.20 -5.42
C GLU A 78 -18.15 -5.05 -5.38
N LEU A 79 -19.12 -5.09 -4.46
CA LEU A 79 -20.09 -3.99 -4.30
C LEU A 79 -19.41 -2.67 -3.91
N ALA A 80 -18.53 -2.70 -2.90
CA ALA A 80 -17.75 -1.53 -2.52
C ALA A 80 -16.92 -1.03 -3.70
N SER A 81 -16.32 -1.94 -4.47
CA SER A 81 -15.52 -1.59 -5.63
C SER A 81 -16.33 -0.92 -6.76
N PHE A 82 -17.58 -1.34 -6.96
CA PHE A 82 -18.47 -0.68 -7.92
C PHE A 82 -18.90 0.72 -7.47
N GLU A 83 -18.99 1.00 -6.17
CA GLU A 83 -19.24 2.37 -5.69
C GLU A 83 -18.06 3.30 -5.94
N MET A 84 -16.83 2.82 -5.82
CA MET A 84 -15.65 3.58 -6.26
C MET A 84 -15.75 3.91 -7.77
N ALA A 85 -16.11 2.94 -8.60
CA ALA A 85 -16.31 3.17 -10.05
C ALA A 85 -17.44 4.16 -10.35
N ARG A 86 -18.54 4.15 -9.58
CA ARG A 86 -19.62 5.16 -9.70
C ARG A 86 -19.17 6.58 -9.32
N ASN A 87 -18.16 6.70 -8.48
CA ASN A 87 -17.45 7.95 -8.19
C ASN A 87 -16.29 8.21 -9.18
N ASN A 88 -16.29 7.56 -10.35
CA ASN A 88 -15.28 7.66 -11.41
C ASN A 88 -13.84 7.34 -11.00
N MET A 89 -13.65 6.54 -9.94
CA MET A 89 -12.34 6.00 -9.61
C MET A 89 -12.02 4.81 -10.51
N ILE A 90 -10.92 4.88 -11.24
CA ILE A 90 -10.48 3.86 -12.20
C ILE A 90 -9.00 3.53 -12.02
N GLN A 91 -8.62 2.33 -12.42
CA GLN A 91 -7.22 1.92 -12.43
C GLN A 91 -6.50 2.65 -13.58
N PRO A 92 -5.42 3.40 -13.33
CA PRO A 92 -4.56 3.93 -14.39
C PRO A 92 -3.87 2.78 -15.15
N ILE A 93 -3.79 2.88 -16.48
CA ILE A 93 -3.21 1.83 -17.34
C ILE A 93 -1.69 1.91 -17.49
N ARG A 94 -1.08 3.05 -17.11
CA ARG A 94 0.37 3.27 -17.15
C ARG A 94 0.90 3.52 -15.74
N ARG A 95 2.05 2.94 -15.42
CA ARG A 95 2.73 3.14 -14.13
C ARG A 95 3.04 4.60 -13.83
N ALA A 96 3.36 5.40 -14.85
CA ALA A 96 3.60 6.84 -14.71
C ALA A 96 2.38 7.63 -14.20
N ASP A 97 1.17 7.07 -14.34
CA ASP A 97 -0.08 7.67 -13.90
C ASP A 97 -0.55 7.15 -12.53
N TRP A 98 0.23 6.26 -11.89
CA TRP A 98 -0.12 5.72 -10.57
C TRP A 98 0.03 6.81 -9.50
N PRO A 99 -1.05 7.10 -8.74
CA PRO A 99 -0.96 8.08 -7.66
C PRO A 99 -0.06 7.55 -6.55
N SER A 100 0.79 8.41 -6.00
CA SER A 100 1.65 7.99 -4.89
C SER A 100 1.13 8.38 -3.50
N THR A 101 0.00 9.09 -3.44
CA THR A 101 -0.68 9.50 -2.21
C THR A 101 -2.19 9.55 -2.44
N LEU A 102 -2.98 9.55 -1.37
CA LEU A 102 -4.43 9.63 -1.47
C LEU A 102 -4.88 11.00 -2.00
N GLY A 103 -4.21 12.08 -1.59
CA GLY A 103 -4.46 13.41 -2.14
C GLY A 103 -4.22 13.49 -3.65
N ALA A 104 -3.24 12.76 -4.19
CA ALA A 104 -3.02 12.65 -5.64
C ALA A 104 -4.09 11.80 -6.33
N ALA A 105 -4.52 10.71 -5.71
CA ALA A 105 -5.61 9.85 -6.21
C ALA A 105 -6.95 10.60 -6.31
N LEU A 106 -7.20 11.54 -5.40
CA LEU A 106 -8.41 12.39 -5.38
C LEU A 106 -8.32 13.63 -6.29
N GLU A 107 -7.25 13.77 -7.08
CA GLU A 107 -7.11 14.85 -8.05
C GLU A 107 -7.89 14.53 -9.35
N PRO A 108 -8.82 15.40 -9.78
CA PRO A 108 -9.60 15.14 -10.99
C PRO A 108 -8.74 15.08 -12.25
N LYS A 109 -9.00 14.09 -13.10
CA LYS A 109 -8.39 13.88 -14.42
C LYS A 109 -9.43 14.10 -15.49
N VAL A 110 -9.17 15.05 -16.38
CA VAL A 110 -9.96 15.24 -17.60
C VAL A 110 -9.29 14.43 -18.69
N LEU A 111 -9.99 13.39 -19.16
CA LEU A 111 -9.52 12.49 -20.20
C LEU A 111 -10.25 12.80 -21.51
N ASP A 112 -9.53 12.81 -22.63
CA ASP A 112 -10.16 12.89 -23.95
C ASP A 112 -10.87 11.56 -24.31
N PRO A 113 -11.74 11.54 -25.34
CA PRO A 113 -12.48 10.34 -25.71
C PRO A 113 -11.60 9.11 -26.04
N SER A 114 -10.41 9.32 -26.59
CA SER A 114 -9.47 8.24 -26.91
C SER A 114 -8.85 7.65 -25.63
N GLN A 115 -8.42 8.52 -24.70
CA GLN A 115 -7.91 8.11 -23.40
C GLN A 115 -8.97 7.37 -22.58
N ILE A 116 -10.24 7.81 -22.63
CA ILE A 116 -11.36 7.11 -21.99
C ILE A 116 -11.52 5.72 -22.61
N ALA A 117 -11.49 5.61 -23.93
CA ALA A 117 -11.62 4.31 -24.61
C ALA A 117 -10.50 3.35 -24.20
N ASP A 118 -9.24 3.82 -24.18
CA ASP A 118 -8.07 3.05 -23.76
C ASP A 118 -8.25 2.52 -22.34
N HIS A 119 -8.55 3.41 -21.38
CA HIS A 119 -8.75 3.02 -19.99
C HIS A 119 -9.89 2.02 -19.84
N MET A 120 -11.02 2.22 -20.52
CA MET A 120 -12.20 1.33 -20.42
C MET A 120 -12.01 -0.02 -21.13
N SER A 121 -11.00 -0.14 -22.00
CA SER A 121 -10.64 -1.39 -22.67
C SER A 121 -9.68 -2.24 -21.84
N SER A 122 -8.96 -1.65 -20.88
CA SER A 122 -8.04 -2.38 -20.01
C SER A 122 -8.77 -3.42 -19.13
N SER A 123 -8.11 -4.55 -18.91
CA SER A 123 -8.65 -5.65 -18.08
C SER A 123 -9.06 -5.14 -16.69
N GLY A 124 -8.22 -4.30 -16.08
CA GLY A 124 -8.47 -3.73 -14.76
C GLY A 124 -9.62 -2.74 -14.69
N ASN A 125 -10.22 -2.31 -15.80
CA ASN A 125 -11.43 -1.47 -15.77
C ASN A 125 -12.64 -2.12 -16.46
N TYR A 126 -12.49 -3.33 -17.00
CA TYR A 126 -13.52 -3.96 -17.82
C TYR A 126 -14.87 -4.11 -17.10
N ALA A 127 -14.85 -4.57 -15.85
CA ALA A 127 -16.07 -4.69 -15.03
C ALA A 127 -16.59 -3.33 -14.52
N ARG A 128 -15.71 -2.33 -14.41
CA ARG A 128 -16.03 -0.99 -13.87
C ARG A 128 -16.65 -0.06 -14.91
N ARG A 129 -16.39 -0.30 -16.20
CA ARG A 129 -16.78 0.59 -17.31
C ARG A 129 -18.28 0.86 -17.45
N THR A 130 -19.14 0.01 -16.87
CA THR A 130 -20.60 0.18 -16.86
C THR A 130 -21.09 1.10 -15.75
N TYR A 131 -20.24 1.43 -14.78
CA TYR A 131 -20.58 2.22 -13.60
C TYR A 131 -20.03 3.65 -13.65
N VAL A 132 -19.02 3.91 -14.48
CA VAL A 132 -18.42 5.24 -14.63
C VAL A 132 -19.32 6.19 -15.42
N ASN A 133 -19.33 7.46 -15.05
CA ASN A 133 -19.92 8.55 -15.82
C ASN A 133 -18.83 9.25 -16.66
N ARG A 134 -18.80 8.95 -17.96
CA ARG A 134 -17.80 9.46 -18.92
C ARG A 134 -17.88 10.97 -19.18
N SER A 135 -18.93 11.65 -18.70
CA SER A 135 -19.07 13.11 -18.82
C SER A 135 -18.45 13.88 -17.65
N GLN A 136 -17.93 13.17 -16.65
CA GLN A 136 -17.37 13.73 -15.43
C GLN A 136 -15.87 13.44 -15.35
N PRO A 137 -15.09 14.18 -14.54
CA PRO A 137 -13.70 13.88 -14.31
C PRO A 137 -13.51 12.46 -13.74
N PHE A 138 -12.39 11.84 -14.10
CA PHE A 138 -11.92 10.58 -13.55
C PHE A 138 -10.97 10.80 -12.39
N PHE A 139 -10.78 9.77 -11.58
CA PHE A 139 -9.81 9.74 -10.48
C PHE A 139 -9.00 8.46 -10.62
N PHE A 140 -7.68 8.58 -10.57
CA PHE A 140 -6.80 7.41 -10.69
C PHE A 140 -6.60 6.80 -9.30
N VAL A 141 -6.85 5.50 -9.21
CA VAL A 141 -6.71 4.71 -7.99
C VAL A 141 -6.05 3.39 -8.38
N ASP A 142 -4.80 3.21 -7.98
CA ASP A 142 -4.04 1.98 -8.11
C ASP A 142 -4.25 1.05 -6.90
N CYS A 143 -3.41 0.02 -6.79
CA CYS A 143 -3.63 -1.12 -5.91
C CYS A 143 -3.64 -0.75 -4.41
N ASP A 144 -2.70 0.08 -3.98
CA ASP A 144 -2.56 0.49 -2.58
C ASP A 144 -3.59 1.56 -2.18
N MET A 145 -3.89 2.53 -3.06
CA MET A 145 -4.93 3.53 -2.83
C MET A 145 -6.32 2.88 -2.78
N ALA A 146 -6.58 1.86 -3.60
CA ALA A 146 -7.83 1.11 -3.53
C ALA A 146 -7.93 0.30 -2.23
N ALA A 147 -6.85 -0.37 -1.82
CA ALA A 147 -6.81 -1.09 -0.56
C ALA A 147 -7.08 -0.15 0.63
N LEU A 148 -6.48 1.05 0.64
CA LEU A 148 -6.69 2.09 1.64
C LEU A 148 -8.17 2.48 1.77
N LEU A 149 -8.83 2.73 0.64
CA LEU A 149 -10.25 3.11 0.59
C LEU A 149 -11.16 1.96 1.05
N LEU A 150 -10.89 0.74 0.61
CA LEU A 150 -11.65 -0.44 1.01
C LEU A 150 -11.52 -0.72 2.51
N ILE A 151 -10.29 -0.74 3.05
CA ILE A 151 -10.05 -0.88 4.49
C ILE A 151 -10.83 0.18 5.27
N SER A 152 -10.76 1.44 4.83
CA SER A 152 -11.44 2.56 5.50
C SER A 152 -12.96 2.44 5.50
N ALA A 153 -13.56 2.00 4.40
CA ALA A 153 -14.99 1.75 4.33
C ALA A 153 -15.41 0.60 5.26
N PHE A 154 -14.59 -0.45 5.37
CA PHE A 154 -14.88 -1.59 6.23
C PHE A 154 -14.62 -1.30 7.72
N GLN A 155 -13.69 -0.41 8.06
CA GLN A 155 -13.55 0.12 9.43
C GLN A 155 -14.83 0.82 9.91
N MET A 156 -15.52 1.57 9.04
CA MET A 156 -16.80 2.21 9.37
C MET A 156 -17.91 1.19 9.68
N ARG A 157 -17.73 -0.08 9.29
CA ARG A 157 -18.62 -1.21 9.60
C ARG A 157 -18.17 -2.02 10.81
N ASP A 158 -17.06 -1.65 11.44
CA ASP A 158 -16.35 -2.48 12.43
C ASP A 158 -16.00 -3.88 11.86
N TRP A 159 -15.60 -3.92 10.59
CA TRP A 159 -15.18 -5.16 9.93
C TRP A 159 -13.68 -5.15 9.75
N ASP A 160 -13.05 -6.22 10.23
CA ASP A 160 -11.61 -6.40 10.12
C ASP A 160 -11.24 -6.92 8.73
N VAL A 161 -10.30 -6.23 8.11
CA VAL A 161 -9.76 -6.53 6.80
C VAL A 161 -8.34 -5.99 6.75
N ALA A 162 -7.42 -6.83 6.31
CA ALA A 162 -6.01 -6.50 6.32
C ALA A 162 -5.55 -6.00 4.95
N LEU A 163 -4.60 -5.06 4.96
CA LEU A 163 -3.73 -4.83 3.81
C LEU A 163 -2.80 -6.05 3.67
N VAL A 164 -2.55 -6.48 2.44
CA VAL A 164 -1.50 -7.43 2.11
C VAL A 164 -0.62 -6.82 1.04
N GLU A 165 0.69 -6.92 1.26
CA GLU A 165 1.72 -6.46 0.33
C GLU A 165 2.43 -7.69 -0.27
N VAL A 166 2.61 -7.65 -1.58
CA VAL A 166 3.55 -8.51 -2.31
C VAL A 166 4.40 -7.61 -3.20
N PRO A 167 5.53 -8.07 -3.76
CA PRO A 167 6.35 -7.25 -4.64
C PRO A 167 5.52 -6.58 -5.74
N ASP A 168 5.62 -5.26 -5.81
CA ASP A 168 4.94 -4.37 -6.77
C ASP A 168 3.40 -4.42 -6.77
N HIS A 169 2.76 -4.92 -5.70
CA HIS A 169 1.30 -5.00 -5.65
C HIS A 169 0.71 -5.06 -4.23
N ASN A 170 -0.49 -4.51 -4.07
CA ASN A 170 -1.25 -4.52 -2.83
C ASN A 170 -2.69 -4.98 -3.05
N PHE A 171 -3.26 -5.64 -2.05
CA PHE A 171 -4.66 -6.04 -2.06
C PHE A 171 -5.20 -6.12 -0.63
N ILE A 172 -6.51 -6.37 -0.49
CA ILE A 172 -7.12 -6.59 0.83
C ILE A 172 -7.36 -8.07 1.07
N ARG A 173 -7.24 -8.51 2.32
CA ARG A 173 -7.54 -9.88 2.73
C ARG A 173 -8.54 -9.90 3.87
N TRP A 174 -9.59 -10.68 3.68
CA TRP A 174 -10.49 -11.11 4.74
C TRP A 174 -9.94 -12.35 5.43
N LEU A 175 -9.96 -12.37 6.76
CA LEU A 175 -9.77 -13.58 7.56
C LEU A 175 -11.14 -14.19 7.84
N LEU A 176 -11.47 -15.28 7.16
CA LEU A 176 -12.77 -15.93 7.32
C LEU A 176 -12.83 -16.72 8.63
N PRO A 177 -14.02 -16.98 9.19
CA PRO A 177 -14.18 -17.82 10.38
C PRO A 177 -13.61 -19.24 10.24
N SER A 178 -13.48 -19.75 9.00
CA SER A 178 -12.83 -21.04 8.74
C SER A 178 -11.31 -21.01 8.96
N GLY A 179 -10.71 -19.83 9.07
CA GLY A 179 -9.27 -19.60 9.03
C GLY A 179 -8.72 -19.39 7.62
N ASP A 180 -9.53 -19.61 6.58
CA ASP A 180 -9.08 -19.44 5.20
C ASP A 180 -9.00 -17.95 4.82
N PRO A 181 -7.97 -17.54 4.05
CA PRO A 181 -7.88 -16.19 3.53
C PRO A 181 -8.83 -16.01 2.34
N ALA A 182 -9.40 -14.81 2.24
CA ALA A 182 -10.13 -14.35 1.07
C ALA A 182 -9.48 -13.05 0.55
N ASN A 183 -8.65 -13.16 -0.49
CA ASN A 183 -7.95 -12.02 -1.09
C ASN A 183 -8.77 -11.36 -2.18
N TRP A 184 -9.11 -10.09 -2.02
CA TRP A 184 -9.76 -9.29 -3.06
C TRP A 184 -8.76 -8.34 -3.72
N ASP A 185 -8.57 -8.54 -5.01
CA ASP A 185 -7.67 -7.75 -5.84
C ASP A 185 -8.44 -6.66 -6.58
N TRP A 186 -8.26 -5.39 -6.19
CA TRP A 186 -8.91 -4.28 -6.87
C TRP A 186 -8.48 -4.22 -8.35
N THR A 187 -7.19 -4.28 -8.64
CA THR A 187 -6.68 -4.10 -9.99
C THR A 187 -7.25 -5.15 -10.95
N ALA A 188 -7.41 -6.40 -10.50
CA ALA A 188 -8.06 -7.45 -11.30
C ALA A 188 -9.59 -7.44 -11.21
N GLY A 189 -10.18 -6.91 -10.13
CA GLY A 189 -11.61 -7.03 -9.85
C GLY A 189 -12.05 -8.46 -9.55
N GLU A 190 -11.15 -9.27 -8.97
CA GLU A 190 -11.36 -10.70 -8.75
C GLU A 190 -10.77 -11.14 -7.39
N MET A 191 -11.18 -12.33 -6.93
CA MET A 191 -10.55 -13.00 -5.80
C MET A 191 -9.43 -13.92 -6.27
N PHE A 192 -8.27 -13.86 -5.62
CA PHE A 192 -7.17 -14.77 -5.90
C PHE A 192 -6.78 -15.61 -4.69
N GLN A 193 -6.32 -16.83 -4.96
CA GLN A 193 -5.65 -17.66 -3.94
C GLN A 193 -4.19 -17.23 -3.82
N ASP A 194 -3.60 -17.45 -2.65
CA ASP A 194 -2.19 -17.15 -2.36
C ASP A 194 -1.22 -17.76 -3.38
N SER A 195 -1.54 -18.97 -3.87
CA SER A 195 -0.78 -19.67 -4.90
C SER A 195 -0.63 -18.87 -6.20
N ARG A 196 -1.60 -18.01 -6.54
CA ARG A 196 -1.52 -17.16 -7.73
C ARG A 196 -0.47 -16.07 -7.55
N TYR A 197 -0.44 -15.39 -6.40
CA TYR A 197 0.58 -14.36 -6.11
C TYR A 197 1.98 -14.96 -6.02
N LEU A 198 2.12 -16.17 -5.46
CA LEU A 198 3.37 -16.93 -5.48
C LEU A 198 3.86 -17.21 -6.90
N SER A 199 2.95 -17.57 -7.82
CA SER A 199 3.33 -17.81 -9.22
C SER A 199 3.72 -16.55 -9.98
N LEU A 200 3.07 -15.41 -9.70
CA LEU A 200 3.27 -14.15 -10.43
C LEU A 200 4.61 -13.48 -10.09
N THR A 201 5.08 -13.64 -8.86
CA THR A 201 6.31 -12.98 -8.39
C THR A 201 7.58 -13.69 -8.86
N GLY A 202 7.46 -14.79 -9.63
CA GLY A 202 8.61 -15.57 -10.10
C GLY A 202 9.41 -16.21 -8.95
N THR A 203 8.84 -16.21 -7.74
CA THR A 203 9.48 -16.66 -6.51
C THR A 203 9.37 -18.17 -6.37
N HIS A 204 9.98 -18.90 -7.31
CA HIS A 204 10.34 -20.31 -7.07
C HIS A 204 11.41 -20.46 -5.98
N ASN A 205 12.00 -19.36 -5.52
CA ASN A 205 12.91 -19.35 -4.38
C ASN A 205 12.12 -19.37 -3.07
N LYS A 206 11.98 -20.57 -2.50
CA LYS A 206 11.51 -20.88 -1.14
C LYS A 206 12.29 -20.17 0.00
N ASN A 207 13.21 -19.27 -0.32
CA ASN A 207 14.10 -18.59 0.61
C ASN A 207 13.66 -17.16 0.98
N LEU A 208 12.46 -16.71 0.58
CA LEU A 208 11.86 -15.44 1.02
C LEU A 208 11.44 -15.43 2.51
N MET A 209 12.05 -16.26 3.36
CA MET A 209 11.69 -16.46 4.77
C MET A 209 11.91 -15.23 5.69
N VAL A 210 12.28 -14.06 5.13
CA VAL A 210 12.60 -12.85 5.91
C VAL A 210 11.65 -11.68 5.61
N SER A 211 10.76 -11.82 4.61
CA SER A 211 9.77 -10.81 4.25
C SER A 211 8.39 -11.19 4.78
N PRO A 212 7.54 -10.23 5.20
CA PRO A 212 6.12 -10.47 5.47
C PRO A 212 5.31 -10.72 4.18
N PHE A 213 5.83 -11.57 3.28
CA PHE A 213 5.22 -11.89 2.01
C PHE A 213 3.87 -12.59 2.25
N LEU A 214 2.80 -12.04 1.67
CA LEU A 214 1.43 -12.49 1.92
C LEU A 214 1.01 -12.41 3.39
N GLU A 215 1.70 -11.67 4.26
CA GLU A 215 1.23 -11.46 5.62
C GLU A 215 0.12 -10.39 5.65
N SER A 216 -0.82 -10.58 6.56
CA SER A 216 -1.88 -9.62 6.83
C SER A 216 -1.36 -8.53 7.76
N TYR A 217 -1.36 -7.30 7.29
CA TYR A 217 -0.95 -6.15 8.09
C TYR A 217 -2.02 -5.88 9.13
N ALA A 218 -1.60 -5.80 10.39
CA ALA A 218 -2.45 -5.18 11.40
C ALA A 218 -2.69 -3.72 11.01
N LEU A 219 -3.79 -3.13 11.48
CA LEU A 219 -4.15 -1.76 11.09
C LEU A 219 -3.03 -0.73 11.36
N ALA A 220 -2.28 -0.89 12.45
CA ALA A 220 -1.14 -0.03 12.76
C ALA A 220 0.00 -0.18 11.73
N ASP A 221 0.29 -1.41 11.29
CA ASP A 221 1.32 -1.69 10.29
C ASP A 221 0.88 -1.17 8.91
N ALA A 222 -0.40 -1.33 8.55
CA ALA A 222 -0.97 -0.74 7.34
C ALA A 222 -0.87 0.80 7.37
N SER A 223 -1.12 1.41 8.53
CA SER A 223 -0.93 2.85 8.71
C SER A 223 0.52 3.27 8.50
N ALA A 224 1.47 2.54 9.05
CA ALA A 224 2.89 2.83 8.87
C ALA A 224 3.35 2.68 7.42
N TYR A 225 2.82 1.70 6.67
CA TYR A 225 3.04 1.57 5.24
C TYR A 225 2.68 2.88 4.50
N TYR A 226 1.45 3.37 4.66
CA TYR A 226 1.01 4.59 3.98
C TYR A 226 1.74 5.85 4.46
N VAL A 227 2.06 5.94 5.76
CA VAL A 227 2.88 7.04 6.29
C VAL A 227 4.26 7.05 5.62
N GLY A 228 4.88 5.89 5.41
CA GLY A 228 6.15 5.77 4.69
C GLY A 228 6.06 6.22 3.22
N LEU A 229 4.94 5.96 2.54
CA LEU A 229 4.69 6.46 1.18
C LEU A 229 4.54 7.99 1.14
N ILE A 230 3.76 8.56 2.08
CA ILE A 230 3.59 10.01 2.19
C ILE A 230 4.94 10.68 2.49
N ALA A 231 5.69 10.13 3.44
CA ALA A 231 7.02 10.62 3.81
C ALA A 231 7.91 10.77 2.58
N MET A 232 7.94 9.77 1.69
CA MET A 232 8.77 9.80 0.48
C MET A 232 8.38 10.94 -0.49
N LYS A 233 7.10 11.32 -0.53
CA LYS A 233 6.58 12.37 -1.41
C LYS A 233 6.68 13.77 -0.83
N THR A 234 6.89 13.87 0.47
CA THR A 234 7.08 15.15 1.12
C THR A 234 8.36 15.84 0.69
N SER A 235 8.25 17.14 0.43
CA SER A 235 9.34 18.05 0.11
C SER A 235 10.02 18.62 1.37
N SER A 236 9.28 18.79 2.47
CA SER A 236 9.80 19.26 3.76
C SER A 236 10.69 18.20 4.42
N PRO A 237 12.01 18.41 4.57
CA PRO A 237 12.90 17.41 5.17
C PRO A 237 12.52 17.08 6.62
N ALA A 238 12.10 18.07 7.40
CA ALA A 238 11.70 17.88 8.79
C ALA A 238 10.46 17.00 8.92
N LEU A 239 9.44 17.26 8.10
CA LEU A 239 8.23 16.44 8.06
C LEU A 239 8.55 15.01 7.58
N LYS A 240 9.37 14.88 6.53
CA LYS A 240 9.83 13.60 6.00
C LYS A 240 10.57 12.76 7.08
N ASN A 241 11.52 13.35 7.80
CA ASN A 241 12.23 12.67 8.90
C ASN A 241 11.26 12.18 9.99
N ARG A 242 10.30 13.01 10.39
CA ARG A 242 9.30 12.64 11.40
C ARG A 242 8.43 11.48 10.92
N LEU A 243 7.84 11.59 9.73
CA LEU A 243 6.97 10.55 9.18
C LEU A 243 7.71 9.21 8.97
N PHE A 244 8.98 9.25 8.56
CA PHE A 244 9.78 8.04 8.49
C PHE A 244 10.01 7.38 9.85
N ARG A 245 10.24 8.15 10.91
CA ARG A 245 10.31 7.58 12.27
C ARG A 245 8.97 6.99 12.70
N ASP A 246 7.88 7.71 12.48
CA ASP A 246 6.52 7.22 12.79
C ASP A 246 6.22 5.89 12.06
N ALA A 247 6.68 5.74 10.80
CA ALA A 247 6.53 4.51 10.04
C ALA A 247 7.45 3.37 10.51
N LEU A 248 8.63 3.68 11.06
CA LEU A 248 9.58 2.70 11.58
C LEU A 248 9.21 2.19 12.99
N ASP A 249 8.26 2.82 13.67
CA ASP A 249 7.75 2.37 14.98
C ASP A 249 6.74 1.20 14.89
N ALA A 250 6.35 0.81 13.67
CA ALA A 250 5.47 -0.32 13.44
C ALA A 250 6.11 -1.67 13.80
N LYS A 251 5.26 -2.64 14.16
CA LYS A 251 5.73 -4.00 14.46
C LYS A 251 6.19 -4.69 13.18
N MET A 252 5.41 -4.52 12.12
CA MET A 252 5.74 -5.02 10.80
C MET A 252 5.99 -3.83 9.87
N ILE A 253 7.24 -3.72 9.44
CA ILE A 253 7.69 -2.61 8.60
C ILE A 253 7.81 -3.13 7.17
N SER A 254 7.13 -2.45 6.26
CA SER A 254 7.16 -2.77 4.84
C SER A 254 8.58 -2.66 4.27
N PRO A 255 8.97 -3.57 3.36
CA PRO A 255 10.22 -3.47 2.60
C PRO A 255 10.33 -2.14 1.84
N VAL A 256 9.21 -1.63 1.32
CA VAL A 256 9.13 -0.34 0.64
C VAL A 256 9.47 0.80 1.60
N THR A 257 8.97 0.75 2.84
CA THR A 257 9.31 1.75 3.86
C THR A 257 10.80 1.74 4.17
N TYR A 258 11.40 0.57 4.41
CA TYR A 258 12.84 0.47 4.62
C TYR A 258 13.65 1.02 3.46
N ASN A 259 13.25 0.67 2.23
CA ASN A 259 13.89 1.16 1.01
C ASN A 259 13.81 2.69 0.92
N ASN A 260 12.63 3.28 1.14
CA ASN A 260 12.43 4.72 1.04
C ASN A 260 13.26 5.51 2.08
N VAL A 261 13.37 5.02 3.31
CA VAL A 261 14.20 5.64 4.36
C VAL A 261 15.67 5.60 3.96
N ALA A 262 16.16 4.43 3.53
CA ALA A 262 17.54 4.27 3.10
C ALA A 262 17.87 5.14 1.87
N TRP A 263 16.96 5.21 0.91
CA TRP A 263 17.11 6.05 -0.28
C TRP A 263 17.15 7.55 0.08
N PHE A 264 16.29 7.99 1.02
CA PHE A 264 16.30 9.37 1.49
C PHE A 264 17.65 9.73 2.12
N TYR A 265 18.23 8.84 2.95
CA TYR A 265 19.59 9.01 3.45
C TYR A 265 20.64 9.09 2.35
N ALA A 266 20.57 8.18 1.36
CA ALA A 266 21.56 8.13 0.29
C ALA A 266 21.58 9.43 -0.54
N THR A 267 20.42 10.02 -0.77
CA THR A 267 20.23 11.08 -1.78
C THR A 267 20.08 12.49 -1.22
N LYS A 268 19.88 12.64 0.10
CA LYS A 268 19.66 13.95 0.75
C LYS A 268 20.63 14.15 1.91
N ASN A 269 21.13 15.37 2.05
CA ASN A 269 22.05 15.71 3.14
C ASN A 269 21.33 16.01 4.44
N GLU A 270 20.02 16.20 4.37
CA GLU A 270 19.12 16.59 5.45
C GLU A 270 18.48 15.39 6.18
N ALA A 271 18.84 14.16 5.79
CA ALA A 271 18.38 12.97 6.50
C ALA A 271 19.02 12.90 7.90
N GLU A 272 18.21 12.65 8.92
CA GLU A 272 18.66 12.59 10.33
C GLU A 272 19.10 11.20 10.77
N PHE A 273 19.22 10.25 9.84
CA PHE A 273 19.68 8.89 10.09
C PHE A 273 21.20 8.79 9.96
N THR A 274 21.81 7.91 10.75
CA THR A 274 23.23 7.56 10.64
C THR A 274 23.50 6.67 9.42
N PHE A 275 24.77 6.55 9.04
CA PHE A 275 25.18 5.63 7.99
C PHE A 275 24.83 4.18 8.34
N GLU A 276 25.07 3.77 9.59
CA GLU A 276 24.81 2.43 10.09
C GLU A 276 23.31 2.09 10.05
N GLU A 277 22.44 3.03 10.44
CA GLU A 277 20.99 2.88 10.33
C GLU A 277 20.55 2.74 8.87
N ALA A 278 21.04 3.60 7.98
CA ALA A 278 20.68 3.54 6.56
C ALA A 278 21.12 2.23 5.89
N VAL A 279 22.31 1.71 6.24
CA VAL A 279 22.77 0.40 5.77
C VAL A 279 21.85 -0.70 6.30
N LEU A 280 21.48 -0.66 7.59
CA LEU A 280 20.57 -1.63 8.18
C LEU A 280 19.21 -1.64 7.47
N PHE A 281 18.63 -0.46 7.18
CA PHE A 281 17.36 -0.36 6.47
C PHE A 281 17.46 -0.90 5.04
N ALA A 282 18.48 -0.51 4.27
CA ALA A 282 18.69 -1.03 2.93
C ALA A 282 18.90 -2.56 2.92
N GLN A 283 19.63 -3.10 3.91
CA GLN A 283 19.80 -4.54 4.08
C GLN A 283 18.50 -5.26 4.42
N ARG A 284 17.63 -4.66 5.24
CA ARG A 284 16.30 -5.23 5.52
C ARG A 284 15.41 -5.22 4.27
N ALA A 285 15.45 -4.15 3.49
CA ALA A 285 14.71 -4.06 2.23
C ALA A 285 15.15 -5.16 1.24
N ILE A 286 16.46 -5.34 1.02
CA ILE A 286 16.96 -6.40 0.11
C ILE A 286 16.71 -7.81 0.62
N LEU A 287 16.75 -8.05 1.93
CA LEU A 287 16.39 -9.36 2.49
C LEU A 287 14.91 -9.69 2.27
N ALA A 288 14.07 -8.66 2.28
CA ALA A 288 12.63 -8.83 2.10
C ALA A 288 12.20 -8.87 0.61
N GLY A 289 12.99 -8.27 -0.28
CA GLY A 289 12.77 -8.26 -1.72
C GLY A 289 14.05 -8.54 -2.54
N PRO A 290 14.73 -9.69 -2.38
CA PRO A 290 16.05 -9.93 -2.98
C PRO A 290 16.06 -9.97 -4.52
N GLY A 291 14.89 -10.02 -5.15
CA GLY A 291 14.74 -9.96 -6.61
C GLY A 291 14.36 -8.58 -7.15
N ASP A 292 14.14 -7.58 -6.30
CA ASP A 292 13.77 -6.23 -6.74
C ASP A 292 15.04 -5.41 -7.04
N PRO A 293 15.20 -4.88 -8.27
CA PRO A 293 16.37 -4.06 -8.61
C PRO A 293 16.45 -2.76 -7.78
N ASN A 294 15.32 -2.18 -7.33
CA ASN A 294 15.31 -0.91 -6.61
C ASN A 294 15.94 -1.01 -5.21
N VAL A 295 15.76 -2.14 -4.51
CA VAL A 295 16.38 -2.34 -3.20
C VAL A 295 17.89 -2.58 -3.30
N ALA A 296 18.35 -3.17 -4.42
CA ALA A 296 19.78 -3.32 -4.71
C ALA A 296 20.44 -1.96 -5.04
N ASP A 297 19.81 -1.14 -5.90
CA ASP A 297 20.23 0.23 -6.22
C ASP A 297 20.27 1.11 -4.96
N THR A 298 19.24 1.04 -4.12
CA THR A 298 19.21 1.80 -2.87
C THR A 298 20.37 1.41 -1.94
N LEU A 299 20.64 0.11 -1.75
CA LEU A 299 21.78 -0.33 -0.95
C LEU A 299 23.11 0.12 -1.56
N ALA A 300 23.25 0.04 -2.89
CA ALA A 300 24.42 0.53 -3.60
C ALA A 300 24.67 2.01 -3.32
N CYS A 301 23.63 2.84 -3.37
CA CYS A 301 23.71 4.26 -3.12
C CYS A 301 24.03 4.62 -1.66
N VAL A 302 23.46 3.91 -0.69
CA VAL A 302 23.83 4.07 0.73
C VAL A 302 25.32 3.74 0.93
N VAL A 303 25.77 2.59 0.42
CA VAL A 303 27.15 2.10 0.55
C VAL A 303 28.14 3.04 -0.15
N ASN A 304 27.78 3.60 -1.31
CA ASN A 304 28.58 4.59 -2.02
C ASN A 304 28.76 5.88 -1.19
N ARG A 305 27.69 6.33 -0.52
CA ARG A 305 27.74 7.50 0.37
C ARG A 305 28.69 7.29 1.55
N GLY A 306 28.83 6.06 2.04
CA GLY A 306 29.84 5.67 3.02
C GLY A 306 31.27 5.54 2.48
N GLY A 307 31.50 5.77 1.18
CA GLY A 307 32.82 5.70 0.55
C GLY A 307 33.24 4.32 0.04
N HIS A 308 32.38 3.30 0.16
CA HIS A 308 32.68 1.91 -0.22
C HIS A 308 32.38 1.64 -1.71
N ARG A 309 33.04 2.40 -2.59
CA ARG A 309 32.73 2.47 -4.03
C ARG A 309 32.74 1.11 -4.74
N GLY A 310 33.71 0.25 -4.44
CA GLY A 310 33.83 -1.06 -5.07
C GLY A 310 32.62 -1.97 -4.78
N GLN A 311 32.14 -1.95 -3.53
CA GLN A 311 30.95 -2.69 -3.12
C GLN A 311 29.68 -2.09 -3.73
N ALA A 312 29.57 -0.75 -3.73
CA ALA A 312 28.45 -0.06 -4.35
C ALA A 312 28.30 -0.40 -5.83
N ALA A 313 29.39 -0.33 -6.61
CA ALA A 313 29.37 -0.68 -8.03
C ALA A 313 29.01 -2.16 -8.29
N ALA A 314 29.32 -3.07 -7.36
CA ALA A 314 28.91 -4.46 -7.49
C ALA A 314 27.39 -4.63 -7.25
N LEU A 315 26.83 -3.94 -6.26
CA LEU A 315 25.40 -3.93 -5.97
C LEU A 315 24.59 -3.26 -7.09
N GLU A 316 25.11 -2.19 -7.68
CA GLU A 316 24.46 -1.50 -8.80
C GLU A 316 24.40 -2.39 -10.05
N ARG A 317 25.46 -3.17 -10.33
CA ARG A 317 25.44 -4.18 -11.40
C ARG A 317 24.43 -5.28 -11.13
N LEU A 318 24.25 -5.68 -9.86
CA LEU A 318 23.18 -6.60 -9.48
C LEU A 318 21.80 -5.99 -9.76
N ALA A 319 21.58 -4.70 -9.45
CA ALA A 319 20.33 -4.02 -9.79
C ALA A 319 20.03 -4.06 -11.31
N ILE A 320 21.04 -3.77 -12.14
CA ILE A 320 20.95 -3.88 -13.61
C ILE A 320 20.61 -5.31 -14.06
N GLU A 321 21.23 -6.33 -13.46
CA GLU A 321 20.96 -7.73 -13.76
C GLU A 321 19.52 -8.14 -13.37
N LEU A 322 19.05 -7.69 -12.20
CA LEU A 322 17.72 -8.00 -11.68
C LEU A 322 16.60 -7.36 -12.51
N ALA A 323 16.84 -6.20 -13.12
CA ALA A 323 15.84 -5.48 -13.93
C ALA A 323 15.43 -6.20 -15.23
N ARG A 324 16.18 -7.23 -15.69
CA ARG A 324 15.78 -8.22 -16.73
C ARG A 324 14.93 -7.71 -17.92
N GLY A 325 15.31 -6.58 -18.52
CA GLY A 325 14.65 -6.05 -19.72
C GLY A 325 13.71 -4.86 -19.46
N GLU A 326 13.62 -4.40 -18.23
CA GLU A 326 13.09 -3.08 -17.89
C GLU A 326 14.09 -1.96 -18.23
N ASP A 327 13.65 -0.72 -18.11
CA ASP A 327 14.53 0.44 -18.31
C ASP A 327 15.59 0.51 -17.21
N THR A 328 16.85 0.27 -17.58
CA THR A 328 18.01 0.26 -16.68
C THR A 328 18.80 1.58 -16.71
N SER A 329 18.26 2.62 -17.35
CA SER A 329 18.97 3.89 -17.57
C SER A 329 19.37 4.56 -16.25
N SER A 330 18.49 4.56 -15.24
CA SER A 330 18.78 5.11 -13.91
C SER A 330 19.94 4.38 -13.24
N TYR A 331 19.89 3.04 -13.21
CA TYR A 331 20.92 2.22 -12.56
C TYR A 331 22.28 2.35 -13.27
N THR A 332 22.25 2.39 -14.60
CA THR A 332 23.45 2.57 -15.42
C THR A 332 24.08 3.95 -15.16
N GLU A 333 23.27 4.99 -14.97
CA GLU A 333 23.78 6.33 -14.64
C GLU A 333 24.37 6.38 -13.22
N ASN A 334 23.70 5.77 -12.24
CA ASN A 334 24.24 5.65 -10.88
C ASN A 334 25.57 4.88 -10.87
N LEU A 335 25.68 3.77 -11.61
CA LEU A 335 26.93 3.00 -11.74
C LEU A 335 28.08 3.87 -12.26
N LYS A 336 27.86 4.62 -13.35
CA LYS A 336 28.89 5.54 -13.90
C LYS A 336 29.33 6.57 -12.88
N ARG A 337 28.39 7.09 -12.08
CA ARG A 337 28.69 8.08 -11.05
C ARG A 337 29.49 7.48 -9.91
N MET A 338 29.16 6.28 -9.45
CA MET A 338 29.93 5.53 -8.45
C MET A 338 31.36 5.26 -8.94
N GLU A 339 31.53 4.82 -10.18
CA GLU A 339 32.84 4.56 -10.80
C GLU A 339 33.66 5.85 -10.95
N ALA A 340 33.00 6.99 -11.19
CA ALA A 340 33.62 8.32 -11.19
C ALA A 340 33.81 8.92 -9.78
N GLY A 341 33.47 8.20 -8.71
CA GLY A 341 33.60 8.65 -7.33
C GLY A 341 32.61 9.72 -6.88
N LYS A 342 31.47 9.85 -7.58
CA LYS A 342 30.36 10.74 -7.26
C LYS A 342 29.27 9.99 -6.48
N LEU A 343 28.47 10.72 -5.70
CA LEU A 343 27.27 10.19 -5.03
C LEU A 343 26.17 9.86 -6.05
N CYS A 344 25.15 9.09 -5.64
CA CYS A 344 23.91 8.90 -6.41
C CYS A 344 23.06 10.18 -6.50
N VAL A 345 21.97 10.15 -7.31
CA VAL A 345 21.09 11.25 -7.82
C VAL A 345 21.65 12.40 -8.66
#